data_AF-A0A1V5HQC4-F1
#
_entry.id   AF-A0A1V5HQC4-F1
#
_cell.length_a   1.000
_cell.length_b   1.000
_cell.length_c   1.000
_cell.angle_alpha   90.00
_cell.angle_beta   90.00
_cell.angle_gamma   90.00
#
_symmetry.space_group_name_H-M   'P 1'
#
loop_
_entity.id
_entity.type
_entity.pdbx_description
1 polymer ?
#
loop_
_entity_poly.entity_id
_entity_poly.type
_entity_poly.pdbx_seq_one_letter_code
_entity_poly.pdbx_strand_id
1 'polypeptide(L)'
;MGLGKNKTYGTIKKMKQIKDKTLSGPRPLFHSSSLHIEGVIFGGTEKGESPVNECKKCELTHCSFDLPYSVWNCRDMKLDHLTFNKTARSPLWYNKAITLTDAKIYADKAIRECFGILCKDTYISGTETAWKCHGIDFNHCIIQSEYLLFCAQDVKMEKTNCTGPNALQYIEKGEIHDSVIVSEDAFLHCKNVTIFDSDLTVDYLGWYSTNLKLVRCTIRGKEPLCYSHNLTLEDCVMEGCEGAFEYSDIITAKIKGSIKSIKDPDKGVIEADHIDEIIQDVNRRDTYGKVTIIVHDREAKK
;
A
#
# COMPACT_ATOMS: atom_id res chain seq x y z
N MET A 1 -2.89 -59.76 15.21
CA MET A 1 -2.11 -58.50 15.34
C MET A 1 -1.59 -58.12 13.97
N GLY A 2 -1.81 -56.87 13.53
CA GLY A 2 -1.05 -56.24 12.44
C GLY A 2 -1.72 -56.16 11.06
N LEU A 3 -2.85 -55.46 10.95
CA LEU A 3 -3.36 -54.95 9.68
C LEU A 3 -2.34 -53.97 9.07
N GLY A 4 -1.81 -54.31 7.88
CA GLY A 4 -0.92 -53.47 7.09
C GLY A 4 -1.62 -52.19 6.66
N LYS A 5 -1.12 -51.05 7.11
CA LYS A 5 -1.56 -49.72 6.69
C LYS A 5 -1.19 -49.48 5.22
N ASN A 6 -2.17 -49.53 4.33
CA ASN A 6 -2.05 -48.94 3.00
C ASN A 6 -1.90 -47.42 3.15
N LYS A 7 -0.67 -46.91 2.97
CA LYS A 7 -0.43 -45.49 2.74
C LYS A 7 -0.91 -45.16 1.33
N THR A 8 -2.06 -44.51 1.22
CA THR A 8 -2.47 -43.81 0.01
C THR A 8 -1.54 -42.62 -0.21
N TYR A 9 -0.57 -42.77 -1.09
CA TYR A 9 0.13 -41.62 -1.66
C TYR A 9 -0.91 -40.80 -2.43
N GLY A 10 -1.18 -39.59 -1.97
CA GLY A 10 -2.09 -38.67 -2.65
C GLY A 10 -1.59 -38.42 -4.06
N THR A 11 -2.37 -38.86 -5.05
CA THR A 11 -2.09 -38.61 -6.47
C THR A 11 -2.05 -37.10 -6.70
N ILE A 12 -0.87 -36.54 -6.99
CA ILE A 12 -0.74 -35.16 -7.45
C ILE A 12 -1.51 -35.08 -8.78
N LYS A 13 -2.69 -34.47 -8.76
CA LYS A 13 -3.50 -34.30 -9.97
C LYS A 13 -2.77 -33.33 -10.88
N LYS A 14 -2.19 -33.83 -11.97
CA LYS A 14 -1.42 -33.04 -12.94
C LYS A 14 -2.32 -31.94 -13.53
N MET A 15 -1.86 -30.68 -13.49
CA MET A 15 -2.58 -29.56 -14.08
C MET A 15 -2.64 -29.70 -15.61
N LYS A 16 -3.74 -29.23 -16.22
CA LYS A 16 -3.87 -29.18 -17.67
C LYS A 16 -3.08 -27.99 -18.21
N GLN A 17 -2.26 -28.21 -19.24
CA GLN A 17 -1.37 -27.17 -19.78
C GLN A 17 -2.00 -26.43 -20.97
N ILE A 18 -1.80 -25.11 -21.02
CA ILE A 18 -2.01 -24.25 -22.18
C ILE A 18 -0.71 -23.48 -22.39
N LYS A 19 -0.10 -23.58 -23.57
CA LYS A 19 1.23 -23.02 -23.81
C LYS A 19 1.35 -22.37 -25.18
N ASP A 20 2.03 -21.22 -25.25
CA ASP A 20 2.46 -20.51 -26.46
C ASP A 20 1.30 -20.24 -27.45
N LYS A 21 0.22 -19.65 -26.93
CA LYS A 21 -1.00 -19.34 -27.69
C LYS A 21 -1.41 -17.89 -27.54
N THR A 22 -2.11 -17.39 -28.54
CA THR A 22 -2.95 -16.20 -28.41
C THR A 22 -4.38 -16.63 -28.15
N LEU A 23 -5.00 -16.12 -27.07
CA LEU A 23 -6.39 -16.35 -26.74
C LEU A 23 -7.15 -15.03 -26.84
N SER A 24 -8.11 -14.98 -27.77
CA SER A 24 -8.96 -13.83 -28.05
C SER A 24 -10.42 -14.09 -27.65
N GLY A 25 -11.28 -13.11 -27.89
CA GLY A 25 -12.72 -13.22 -27.66
C GLY A 25 -13.13 -13.11 -26.18
N PRO A 26 -14.43 -13.21 -25.87
CA PRO A 26 -14.93 -13.07 -24.52
C PRO A 26 -14.70 -14.33 -23.69
N ARG A 27 -14.09 -14.16 -22.50
CA ARG A 27 -13.89 -15.20 -21.48
C ARG A 27 -13.34 -16.55 -21.96
N PRO A 28 -12.26 -16.62 -22.76
CA PRO A 28 -11.67 -17.87 -23.26
C PRO A 28 -11.39 -18.95 -22.20
N LEU A 29 -11.13 -18.59 -20.94
CA LEU A 29 -10.85 -19.56 -19.86
C LEU A 29 -11.94 -19.63 -18.80
N PHE A 30 -13.15 -19.15 -19.06
CA PHE A 30 -14.23 -19.08 -18.09
C PHE A 30 -14.42 -20.39 -17.28
N HIS A 31 -14.57 -20.28 -15.96
CA HIS A 31 -14.76 -21.41 -15.03
C HIS A 31 -13.67 -22.48 -15.05
N SER A 32 -12.51 -22.20 -15.64
CA SER A 32 -11.42 -23.17 -15.69
C SER A 32 -10.80 -23.41 -14.32
N SER A 33 -10.22 -24.60 -14.13
CA SER A 33 -9.52 -24.92 -12.89
C SER A 33 -8.34 -25.84 -13.11
N SER A 34 -7.33 -25.74 -12.23
CA SER A 34 -6.13 -26.59 -12.28
C SER A 34 -5.41 -26.50 -13.63
N LEU A 35 -5.23 -25.27 -14.12
CA LEU A 35 -4.49 -24.98 -15.35
C LEU A 35 -3.07 -24.49 -15.05
N HIS A 36 -2.12 -24.91 -15.87
CA HIS A 36 -0.82 -24.26 -16.00
C HIS A 36 -0.76 -23.58 -17.37
N ILE A 37 -0.60 -22.26 -17.37
CA ILE A 37 -0.69 -21.41 -18.55
C ILE A 37 0.67 -20.72 -18.71
N GLU A 38 1.30 -20.90 -19.85
CA GLU A 38 2.69 -20.48 -20.08
C GLU A 38 2.82 -19.78 -21.44
N GLY A 39 3.43 -18.60 -21.49
CA GLY A 39 3.70 -17.93 -22.76
C GLY A 39 2.44 -17.51 -23.55
N VAL A 40 1.31 -17.30 -22.85
CA VAL A 40 0.03 -16.98 -23.49
C VAL A 40 -0.18 -15.47 -23.60
N ILE A 41 -0.65 -15.03 -24.76
CA ILE A 41 -1.08 -13.66 -25.01
C ILE A 41 -2.61 -13.63 -24.97
N PHE A 42 -3.19 -12.93 -24.00
CA PHE A 42 -4.64 -12.68 -23.93
C PHE A 42 -4.96 -11.38 -24.66
N GLY A 43 -5.27 -11.50 -25.95
CA GLY A 43 -5.36 -10.39 -26.89
C GLY A 43 -5.73 -10.87 -28.30
N GLY A 44 -5.46 -10.04 -29.29
CA GLY A 44 -5.75 -10.31 -30.71
C GLY A 44 -6.67 -9.27 -31.34
N THR A 45 -7.09 -9.52 -32.58
CA THR A 45 -7.93 -8.60 -33.36
C THR A 45 -9.42 -8.68 -32.99
N GLU A 46 -9.83 -9.78 -32.38
CA GLU A 46 -11.20 -9.99 -31.95
C GLU A 46 -11.48 -9.23 -30.65
N LYS A 47 -12.62 -8.53 -30.60
CA LYS A 47 -13.08 -7.87 -29.37
C LYS A 47 -13.33 -8.92 -28.29
N GLY A 48 -12.77 -8.70 -27.11
CA GLY A 48 -12.88 -9.62 -25.98
C GLY A 48 -12.73 -8.92 -24.65
N GLU A 49 -13.03 -9.65 -23.58
CA GLU A 49 -12.92 -9.20 -22.20
C GLU A 49 -12.82 -10.40 -21.28
N SER A 50 -12.37 -10.17 -20.05
CA SER A 50 -12.43 -11.16 -18.97
C SER A 50 -11.79 -12.51 -19.30
N PRO A 51 -10.58 -12.57 -19.89
CA PRO A 51 -9.96 -13.80 -20.35
C PRO A 51 -9.83 -14.89 -19.28
N VAL A 52 -9.49 -14.51 -18.05
CA VAL A 52 -9.37 -15.39 -16.90
C VAL A 52 -10.44 -14.99 -15.90
N ASN A 53 -11.63 -15.59 -16.02
CA ASN A 53 -12.78 -15.22 -15.19
C ASN A 53 -13.36 -16.45 -14.49
N GLU A 54 -13.66 -16.31 -13.19
CA GLU A 54 -14.15 -17.37 -12.31
C GLU A 54 -13.25 -18.62 -12.29
N CYS A 55 -11.94 -18.42 -12.47
CA CYS A 55 -10.95 -19.48 -12.47
C CYS A 55 -10.47 -19.82 -11.05
N LYS A 56 -10.00 -21.05 -10.86
CA LYS A 56 -9.43 -21.47 -9.56
C LYS A 56 -8.23 -22.40 -9.69
N LYS A 57 -7.25 -22.24 -8.79
CA LYS A 57 -6.06 -23.12 -8.73
C LYS A 57 -5.31 -23.13 -10.05
N CYS A 58 -5.10 -21.97 -10.65
CA CYS A 58 -4.36 -21.84 -11.91
C CYS A 58 -3.03 -21.12 -11.68
N GLU A 59 -2.04 -21.51 -12.47
CA GLU A 59 -0.72 -20.90 -12.49
C GLU A 59 -0.49 -20.29 -13.88
N LEU A 60 -0.19 -19.00 -13.94
CA LEU A 60 0.11 -18.27 -15.16
C LEU A 60 1.55 -17.78 -15.11
N THR A 61 2.33 -18.09 -16.14
CA THR A 61 3.74 -17.74 -16.25
C THR A 61 4.03 -17.11 -17.59
N HIS A 62 4.81 -16.02 -17.65
CA HIS A 62 5.22 -15.39 -18.91
C HIS A 62 4.06 -15.02 -19.84
N CYS A 63 2.93 -14.58 -19.28
CA CYS A 63 1.75 -14.20 -20.06
C CYS A 63 1.60 -12.68 -20.17
N SER A 64 0.97 -12.21 -21.25
CA SER A 64 0.59 -10.81 -21.43
C SER A 64 -0.92 -10.65 -21.59
N PHE A 65 -1.44 -9.52 -21.12
CA PHE A 65 -2.86 -9.19 -21.17
C PHE A 65 -3.06 -7.86 -21.87
N ASP A 66 -3.78 -7.93 -22.98
CA ASP A 66 -4.29 -6.78 -23.73
C ASP A 66 -5.81 -6.64 -23.60
N LEU A 67 -6.51 -7.71 -23.21
CA LEU A 67 -7.96 -7.69 -22.99
C LEU A 67 -8.33 -7.13 -21.61
N PRO A 68 -9.39 -6.31 -21.52
CA PRO A 68 -9.83 -5.72 -20.27
C PRO A 68 -10.39 -6.75 -19.29
N TYR A 69 -10.46 -6.36 -18.01
CA TYR A 69 -11.02 -7.18 -16.92
C TYR A 69 -10.28 -8.52 -16.76
N SER A 70 -8.95 -8.48 -16.89
CA SER A 70 -8.09 -9.62 -17.22
C SER A 70 -8.25 -10.87 -16.32
N VAL A 71 -8.08 -10.70 -15.01
CA VAL A 71 -8.19 -11.74 -13.99
C VAL A 71 -9.30 -11.35 -13.02
N TRP A 72 -10.47 -11.97 -13.17
CA TRP A 72 -11.71 -11.54 -12.52
C TRP A 72 -12.38 -12.69 -11.75
N ASN A 73 -12.84 -12.43 -10.52
CA ASN A 73 -13.51 -13.42 -9.66
C ASN A 73 -12.71 -14.74 -9.48
N CYS A 74 -11.38 -14.66 -9.52
CA CYS A 74 -10.51 -15.83 -9.45
C CYS A 74 -10.06 -16.13 -8.03
N ARG A 75 -9.69 -17.38 -7.76
CA ARG A 75 -9.14 -17.78 -6.46
C ARG A 75 -7.99 -18.77 -6.51
N ASP A 76 -7.09 -18.68 -5.54
CA ASP A 76 -5.93 -19.57 -5.41
C ASP A 76 -5.06 -19.53 -6.68
N MET A 77 -4.62 -18.34 -7.10
CA MET A 77 -3.88 -18.16 -8.34
C MET A 77 -2.42 -17.81 -8.07
N LYS A 78 -1.51 -18.33 -8.90
CA LYS A 78 -0.12 -17.88 -8.96
C LYS A 78 0.14 -17.23 -10.30
N LEU A 79 0.61 -16.00 -10.27
CA LEU A 79 0.78 -15.13 -11.40
C LEU A 79 2.25 -14.69 -11.40
N ASP A 80 3.02 -15.12 -12.38
CA ASP A 80 4.47 -14.98 -12.39
C ASP A 80 4.97 -14.47 -13.74
N HIS A 81 5.85 -13.48 -13.76
CA HIS A 81 6.37 -12.89 -15.01
C HIS A 81 5.24 -12.40 -15.94
N LEU A 82 4.29 -11.63 -15.41
CA LEU A 82 3.12 -11.17 -16.16
C LEU A 82 3.23 -9.72 -16.58
N THR A 83 2.67 -9.39 -17.75
CA THR A 83 2.49 -8.00 -18.19
C THR A 83 1.01 -7.71 -18.45
N PHE A 84 0.45 -6.74 -17.74
CA PHE A 84 -0.87 -6.18 -18.02
C PHE A 84 -0.68 -4.84 -18.71
N ASN A 85 -0.98 -4.78 -20.01
CA ASN A 85 -0.83 -3.57 -20.80
C ASN A 85 -1.97 -2.58 -20.52
N LYS A 86 -1.81 -1.32 -20.95
CA LYS A 86 -2.80 -0.24 -20.70
C LYS A 86 -4.23 -0.62 -21.08
N THR A 87 -4.41 -1.40 -22.13
CA THR A 87 -5.73 -1.85 -22.61
C THR A 87 -6.41 -2.84 -21.66
N ALA A 88 -5.65 -3.48 -20.75
CA ALA A 88 -6.18 -4.36 -19.70
C ALA A 88 -7.07 -3.61 -18.71
N ARG A 89 -6.90 -2.29 -18.55
CA ARG A 89 -7.75 -1.32 -17.81
C ARG A 89 -8.01 -1.62 -16.33
N SER A 90 -8.51 -2.80 -16.00
CA SER A 90 -8.82 -3.28 -14.65
C SER A 90 -8.43 -4.76 -14.46
N PRO A 91 -7.13 -5.05 -14.32
CA PRO A 91 -6.61 -6.41 -14.48
C PRO A 91 -6.88 -7.35 -13.30
N LEU A 92 -6.88 -6.90 -12.04
CA LEU A 92 -7.19 -7.75 -10.88
C LEU A 92 -8.39 -7.20 -10.12
N TRP A 93 -9.51 -7.93 -10.10
CA TRP A 93 -10.71 -7.47 -9.41
C TRP A 93 -11.56 -8.64 -8.87
N TYR A 94 -12.06 -8.50 -7.64
CA TYR A 94 -12.83 -9.53 -6.91
C TYR A 94 -12.08 -10.86 -6.69
N ASN A 95 -10.75 -10.83 -6.70
CA ASN A 95 -9.94 -12.03 -6.58
C ASN A 95 -9.64 -12.38 -5.12
N LYS A 96 -9.38 -13.66 -4.85
CA LYS A 96 -9.00 -14.16 -3.52
C LYS A 96 -7.75 -15.03 -3.55
N ALA A 97 -6.82 -14.83 -2.62
CA ALA A 97 -5.61 -15.64 -2.50
C ALA A 97 -4.80 -15.68 -3.81
N ILE A 98 -4.27 -14.52 -4.19
CA ILE A 98 -3.45 -14.35 -5.39
C ILE A 98 -2.02 -14.04 -4.97
N THR A 99 -1.06 -14.75 -5.56
CA THR A 99 0.35 -14.39 -5.51
C THR A 99 0.76 -13.88 -6.88
N LEU A 100 1.20 -12.63 -6.93
CA LEU A 100 1.73 -11.96 -8.11
C LEU A 100 3.22 -11.68 -7.90
N THR A 101 4.08 -12.24 -8.74
CA THR A 101 5.54 -12.09 -8.67
C THR A 101 6.08 -11.63 -10.03
N ASP A 102 7.09 -10.76 -10.03
CA ASP A 102 7.78 -10.30 -11.25
C ASP A 102 6.81 -9.73 -12.31
N ALA A 103 5.86 -8.89 -11.91
CA ALA A 103 4.82 -8.39 -12.79
C ALA A 103 4.98 -6.91 -13.17
N LYS A 104 4.43 -6.54 -14.32
CA LYS A 104 4.26 -5.16 -14.77
C LYS A 104 2.78 -4.89 -15.02
N ILE A 105 2.19 -3.96 -14.27
CA ILE A 105 0.79 -3.55 -14.43
C ILE A 105 0.73 -2.10 -14.89
N TYR A 106 0.17 -1.88 -16.07
CA TYR A 106 -0.19 -0.57 -16.59
C TYR A 106 -1.72 -0.51 -16.71
N ALA A 107 -2.42 0.11 -15.76
CA ALA A 107 -3.88 0.06 -15.73
C ALA A 107 -4.50 1.19 -14.92
N ASP A 108 -5.59 1.77 -15.43
CA ASP A 108 -6.37 2.79 -14.71
C ASP A 108 -6.83 2.27 -13.33
N LYS A 109 -7.20 0.98 -13.23
CA LYS A 109 -7.71 0.34 -12.00
C LYS A 109 -6.98 -0.97 -11.71
N ALA A 110 -5.73 -0.89 -11.26
CA ALA A 110 -4.83 -2.05 -11.19
C ALA A 110 -5.37 -3.22 -10.34
N ILE A 111 -5.73 -2.93 -9.09
CA ILE A 111 -6.19 -3.93 -8.11
C ILE A 111 -7.41 -3.37 -7.38
N ARG A 112 -8.50 -4.14 -7.32
CA ARG A 112 -9.80 -3.69 -6.77
C ARG A 112 -10.50 -4.79 -6.00
N GLU A 113 -10.97 -4.48 -4.79
CA GLU A 113 -11.90 -5.32 -4.04
C GLU A 113 -11.44 -6.78 -3.93
N CYS A 114 -10.14 -6.96 -3.72
CA CYS A 114 -9.49 -8.27 -3.64
C CYS A 114 -9.20 -8.65 -2.18
N PHE A 115 -9.09 -9.94 -1.91
CA PHE A 115 -8.81 -10.49 -0.58
C PHE A 115 -7.56 -11.37 -0.58
N GLY A 116 -6.54 -11.06 0.22
CA GLY A 116 -5.34 -11.89 0.33
C GLY A 116 -4.52 -11.85 -0.96
N ILE A 117 -3.95 -10.71 -1.28
CA ILE A 117 -3.11 -10.50 -2.45
C ILE A 117 -1.69 -10.22 -1.99
N LEU A 118 -0.74 -11.00 -2.53
CA LEU A 118 0.69 -10.74 -2.38
C LEU A 118 1.22 -10.27 -3.72
N CYS A 119 1.85 -9.10 -3.73
CA CYS A 119 2.58 -8.55 -4.85
C CYS A 119 4.06 -8.48 -4.47
N LYS A 120 4.91 -9.17 -5.22
CA LYS A 120 6.34 -9.21 -5.01
C LYS A 120 7.08 -8.83 -6.28
N ASP A 121 8.17 -8.06 -6.17
CA ASP A 121 9.03 -7.73 -7.32
C ASP A 121 8.23 -7.11 -8.48
N THR A 122 7.23 -6.28 -8.14
CA THR A 122 6.19 -5.83 -9.08
C THR A 122 6.26 -4.33 -9.33
N TYR A 123 6.12 -3.95 -10.60
CA TYR A 123 5.92 -2.56 -11.03
C TYR A 123 4.44 -2.30 -11.33
N ILE A 124 3.87 -1.26 -10.74
CA ILE A 124 2.48 -0.85 -10.97
C ILE A 124 2.46 0.63 -11.35
N SER A 125 1.79 0.96 -12.45
CA SER A 125 1.52 2.32 -12.88
C SER A 125 0.06 2.47 -13.29
N GLY A 126 -0.65 3.40 -12.67
CA GLY A 126 -2.09 3.53 -12.85
C GLY A 126 -2.70 4.75 -12.17
N THR A 127 -3.99 4.96 -12.36
CA THR A 127 -4.72 5.99 -11.62
C THR A 127 -5.07 5.44 -10.23
N GLU A 128 -5.71 4.27 -10.17
CA GLU A 128 -6.27 3.71 -8.95
C GLU A 128 -5.69 2.32 -8.65
N THR A 129 -4.99 2.16 -7.52
CA THR A 129 -4.30 0.91 -7.16
C THR A 129 -4.74 0.40 -5.79
N ALA A 130 -5.13 -0.88 -5.71
CA ALA A 130 -5.48 -1.61 -4.48
C ALA A 130 -6.59 -0.98 -3.63
N TRP A 131 -7.64 -0.44 -4.24
CA TRP A 131 -8.76 0.10 -3.45
C TRP A 131 -9.63 -1.00 -2.87
N LYS A 132 -10.15 -0.76 -1.66
CA LYS A 132 -11.10 -1.62 -0.96
C LYS A 132 -10.62 -3.08 -0.86
N CYS A 133 -9.31 -3.27 -0.81
CA CYS A 133 -8.71 -4.58 -0.67
C CYS A 133 -8.54 -4.93 0.80
N HIS A 134 -8.56 -6.22 1.11
CA HIS A 134 -8.37 -6.73 2.46
C HIS A 134 -7.26 -7.79 2.47
N GLY A 135 -6.21 -7.59 3.26
CA GLY A 135 -5.03 -8.47 3.22
C GLY A 135 -4.25 -8.25 1.93
N ILE A 136 -3.61 -7.10 1.78
CA ILE A 136 -2.76 -6.74 0.64
C ILE A 136 -1.32 -6.58 1.12
N ASP A 137 -0.39 -7.26 0.48
CA ASP A 137 1.03 -7.27 0.81
C ASP A 137 1.85 -6.85 -0.42
N PHE A 138 2.62 -5.77 -0.28
CA PHE A 138 3.59 -5.31 -1.27
C PHE A 138 5.00 -5.53 -0.73
N ASN A 139 5.79 -6.36 -1.40
CA ASN A 139 7.18 -6.62 -1.06
C ASN A 139 8.08 -6.32 -2.25
N HIS A 140 9.01 -5.38 -2.09
CA HIS A 140 9.92 -4.98 -3.15
C HIS A 140 9.18 -4.53 -4.42
N CYS A 141 8.31 -3.52 -4.27
CA CYS A 141 7.48 -3.00 -5.36
C CYS A 141 7.81 -1.55 -5.72
N ILE A 142 7.49 -1.15 -6.95
CA ILE A 142 7.48 0.26 -7.38
C ILE A 142 6.08 0.58 -7.85
N ILE A 143 5.44 1.57 -7.21
CA ILE A 143 4.04 1.92 -7.43
C ILE A 143 3.93 3.40 -7.75
N GLN A 144 3.49 3.71 -8.97
CA GLN A 144 3.13 5.05 -9.41
C GLN A 144 1.61 5.12 -9.55
N SER A 145 0.93 5.74 -8.59
CA SER A 145 -0.53 5.75 -8.58
C SER A 145 -1.09 7.06 -8.07
N GLU A 146 -2.06 7.64 -8.79
CA GLU A 146 -2.77 8.83 -8.29
C GLU A 146 -3.44 8.55 -6.94
N TYR A 147 -4.11 7.40 -6.83
CA TYR A 147 -4.75 6.91 -5.62
C TYR A 147 -4.31 5.49 -5.29
N LEU A 148 -3.50 5.35 -4.25
CA LEU A 148 -3.02 4.07 -3.73
C LEU A 148 -3.77 3.67 -2.45
N LEU A 149 -4.21 2.41 -2.35
CA LEU A 149 -4.71 1.78 -1.11
C LEU A 149 -5.92 2.46 -0.47
N PHE A 150 -6.75 3.16 -1.25
CA PHE A 150 -7.96 3.80 -0.74
C PHE A 150 -8.92 2.80 -0.09
N CYS A 151 -9.25 3.02 1.18
CA CYS A 151 -10.08 2.15 2.01
C CYS A 151 -9.60 0.68 2.08
N ALA A 152 -8.28 0.45 2.07
CA ALA A 152 -7.71 -0.88 2.27
C ALA A 152 -7.63 -1.28 3.75
N GLN A 153 -7.68 -2.58 4.02
CA GLN A 153 -7.56 -3.13 5.36
C GLN A 153 -6.51 -4.24 5.42
N ASP A 154 -5.82 -4.37 6.56
CA ASP A 154 -4.78 -5.39 6.80
C ASP A 154 -3.69 -5.30 5.70
N VAL A 155 -3.03 -4.15 5.67
CA VAL A 155 -2.02 -3.77 4.67
C VAL A 155 -0.62 -4.07 5.18
N LYS A 156 0.22 -4.65 4.32
CA LYS A 156 1.66 -4.77 4.53
C LYS A 156 2.42 -4.17 3.36
N MET A 157 3.47 -3.42 3.67
CA MET A 157 4.41 -2.90 2.67
C MET A 157 5.82 -3.03 3.19
N GLU A 158 6.72 -3.58 2.38
CA GLU A 158 8.14 -3.68 2.69
C GLU A 158 8.95 -3.33 1.44
N LYS A 159 10.00 -2.51 1.58
CA LYS A 159 10.90 -2.15 0.47
C LYS A 159 10.16 -1.64 -0.75
N THR A 160 9.12 -0.84 -0.52
CA THR A 160 8.21 -0.42 -1.59
C THR A 160 8.31 1.08 -1.80
N ASN A 161 8.52 1.47 -3.06
CA ASN A 161 8.59 2.87 -3.45
C ASN A 161 7.24 3.30 -4.04
N CYS A 162 6.64 4.33 -3.45
CA CYS A 162 5.34 4.85 -3.86
C CYS A 162 5.46 6.32 -4.28
N THR A 163 4.83 6.66 -5.40
CA THR A 163 4.73 8.05 -5.87
C THR A 163 3.34 8.34 -6.41
N GLY A 164 2.76 9.43 -5.94
CA GLY A 164 1.51 9.99 -6.47
C GLY A 164 0.80 10.87 -5.45
N PRO A 165 -0.11 11.74 -5.88
CA PRO A 165 -0.66 12.81 -5.04
C PRO A 165 -1.55 12.35 -3.88
N ASN A 166 -2.29 11.23 -3.99
CA ASN A 166 -3.30 10.83 -3.02
C ASN A 166 -3.08 9.39 -2.51
N ALA A 167 -2.00 9.16 -1.78
CA ALA A 167 -1.62 7.81 -1.37
C ALA A 167 -2.22 7.42 0.00
N LEU A 168 -2.52 6.14 0.20
CA LEU A 168 -2.74 5.52 1.52
C LEU A 168 -3.85 6.18 2.36
N GLN A 169 -5.01 6.47 1.76
CA GLN A 169 -6.13 7.09 2.48
C GLN A 169 -7.09 6.03 3.06
N TYR A 170 -7.60 6.27 4.27
CA TYR A 170 -8.58 5.43 4.96
C TYR A 170 -8.11 3.98 5.20
N ILE A 171 -6.80 3.78 5.42
CA ILE A 171 -6.28 2.46 5.75
C ILE A 171 -6.67 2.08 7.18
N GLU A 172 -7.17 0.86 7.36
CA GLU A 172 -7.32 0.27 8.68
C GLU A 172 -6.35 -0.90 8.86
N LYS A 173 -5.51 -0.83 9.91
CA LYS A 173 -4.46 -1.83 10.19
C LYS A 173 -3.42 -1.92 9.07
N GLY A 174 -2.36 -1.13 9.20
CA GLY A 174 -1.26 -1.09 8.24
C GLY A 174 0.09 -1.26 8.93
N GLU A 175 0.99 -1.99 8.29
CA GLU A 175 2.38 -2.16 8.72
C GLU A 175 3.32 -1.92 7.54
N ILE A 176 4.18 -0.90 7.65
CA ILE A 176 5.02 -0.43 6.53
C ILE A 176 6.46 -0.37 6.99
N HIS A 177 7.38 -0.93 6.20
CA HIS A 177 8.80 -1.06 6.52
C HIS A 177 9.69 -0.67 5.34
N ASP A 178 10.84 -0.06 5.64
CA ASP A 178 11.93 0.17 4.68
C ASP A 178 11.46 0.78 3.34
N SER A 179 10.51 1.72 3.38
CA SER A 179 9.79 2.18 2.18
C SER A 179 10.00 3.66 1.93
N VAL A 180 9.82 4.07 0.66
CA VAL A 180 9.87 5.48 0.26
C VAL A 180 8.50 5.91 -0.23
N ILE A 181 7.93 6.93 0.39
CA ILE A 181 6.60 7.44 0.06
C ILE A 181 6.73 8.91 -0.32
N VAL A 182 6.40 9.23 -1.57
CA VAL A 182 6.38 10.60 -2.11
C VAL A 182 4.95 10.94 -2.52
N SER A 183 4.34 11.90 -1.82
CA SER A 183 2.93 12.25 -2.02
C SER A 183 2.64 13.70 -1.64
N GLU A 184 1.50 14.22 -2.08
CA GLU A 184 0.98 15.47 -1.53
C GLU A 184 0.18 15.13 -0.26
N ASP A 185 -0.80 14.25 -0.39
CA ASP A 185 -1.60 13.68 0.70
C ASP A 185 -1.25 12.21 0.92
N ALA A 186 -0.79 11.85 2.13
CA ALA A 186 -0.68 10.45 2.51
C ALA A 186 -1.12 10.16 3.94
N PHE A 187 -1.66 8.96 4.15
CA PHE A 187 -2.15 8.50 5.45
C PHE A 187 -3.32 9.33 6.01
N LEU A 188 -4.14 9.89 5.13
CA LEU A 188 -5.35 10.61 5.54
C LEU A 188 -6.37 9.64 6.14
N HIS A 189 -6.99 9.98 7.28
CA HIS A 189 -8.03 9.20 7.95
C HIS A 189 -7.66 7.73 8.26
N CYS A 190 -6.39 7.44 8.52
CA CYS A 190 -5.95 6.08 8.81
C CYS A 190 -6.20 5.68 10.26
N LYS A 191 -6.32 4.37 10.50
CA LYS A 191 -6.50 3.80 11.84
C LYS A 191 -5.58 2.62 12.10
N ASN A 192 -4.84 2.67 13.20
CA ASN A 192 -3.90 1.61 13.62
C ASN A 192 -2.83 1.32 12.54
N VAL A 193 -2.10 2.36 12.12
CA VAL A 193 -1.03 2.20 11.12
C VAL A 193 0.32 2.43 11.80
N THR A 194 1.26 1.52 11.57
CA THR A 194 2.64 1.67 12.03
C THR A 194 3.61 1.67 10.85
N ILE A 195 4.53 2.63 10.85
CA ILE A 195 5.53 2.84 9.80
C ILE A 195 6.91 2.79 10.46
N PHE A 196 7.82 2.02 9.86
CA PHE A 196 9.17 1.78 10.36
C PHE A 196 10.19 2.12 9.28
N ASP A 197 11.31 2.72 9.69
CA ASP A 197 12.54 2.81 8.89
C ASP A 197 12.32 3.35 7.46
N SER A 198 11.41 4.32 7.31
CA SER A 198 10.90 4.77 6.01
C SER A 198 11.15 6.26 5.77
N ASP A 199 11.32 6.63 4.50
CA ASP A 199 11.44 8.02 4.05
C ASP A 199 10.08 8.50 3.54
N LEU A 200 9.54 9.53 4.19
CA LEU A 200 8.24 10.12 3.90
C LEU A 200 8.44 11.55 3.42
N THR A 201 8.21 11.80 2.13
CA THR A 201 8.11 13.16 1.57
C THR A 201 6.65 13.41 1.24
N VAL A 202 5.92 13.93 2.22
CA VAL A 202 4.47 14.07 2.20
C VAL A 202 4.12 15.40 2.85
N ASP A 203 3.40 16.25 2.14
CA ASP A 203 2.92 17.50 2.72
C ASP A 203 1.92 17.17 3.84
N TYR A 204 0.70 16.77 3.50
CA TYR A 204 -0.37 16.55 4.47
C TYR A 204 -0.33 15.13 5.07
N LEU A 205 0.77 14.81 5.75
CA LEU A 205 1.00 13.49 6.32
C LEU A 205 0.05 13.17 7.48
N GLY A 206 -0.67 12.06 7.43
CA GLY A 206 -1.33 11.49 8.60
C GLY A 206 -2.59 12.23 9.07
N TRP A 207 -3.08 13.21 8.32
CA TRP A 207 -4.21 14.04 8.73
C TRP A 207 -5.42 13.22 9.18
N TYR A 208 -6.05 13.62 10.28
CA TYR A 208 -7.24 12.96 10.85
C TYR A 208 -7.06 11.47 11.19
N SER A 209 -5.82 11.00 11.37
CA SER A 209 -5.56 9.60 11.70
C SER A 209 -5.71 9.30 13.18
N THR A 210 -5.98 8.04 13.51
CA THR A 210 -6.04 7.54 14.89
C THR A 210 -5.05 6.39 15.08
N ASN A 211 -4.24 6.44 16.13
CA ASN A 211 -3.22 5.43 16.42
C ASN A 211 -2.22 5.28 15.26
N LEU A 212 -1.74 6.41 14.75
CA LEU A 212 -0.64 6.45 13.79
C LEU A 212 0.68 6.42 14.56
N LYS A 213 1.55 5.46 14.23
CA LYS A 213 2.86 5.30 14.86
C LYS A 213 3.95 5.32 13.79
N LEU A 214 4.97 6.15 13.99
CA LEU A 214 6.16 6.23 13.14
C LEU A 214 7.40 5.94 13.97
N VAL A 215 8.30 5.11 13.45
CA VAL A 215 9.50 4.66 14.17
C VAL A 215 10.70 4.74 13.25
N ARG A 216 11.70 5.55 13.62
CA ARG A 216 12.93 5.76 12.83
C ARG A 216 12.66 6.20 11.39
N CYS A 217 11.58 6.96 11.18
CA CYS A 217 11.26 7.51 9.87
C CYS A 217 11.90 8.88 9.68
N THR A 218 12.20 9.23 8.43
CA THR A 218 12.52 10.61 8.03
C THR A 218 11.28 11.24 7.40
N ILE A 219 10.88 12.41 7.88
CA ILE A 219 9.65 13.09 7.48
C ILE A 219 10.00 14.45 6.90
N ARG A 220 9.46 14.72 5.71
CA ARG A 220 9.59 15.99 4.96
C ARG A 220 8.23 16.38 4.40
N GLY A 221 7.91 17.67 4.44
CA GLY A 221 6.68 18.21 3.86
C GLY A 221 5.99 19.24 4.76
N LYS A 222 4.91 19.82 4.27
CA LYS A 222 4.15 20.91 4.90
C LYS A 222 2.95 20.44 5.69
N GLU A 223 2.79 20.96 6.91
CA GLU A 223 1.68 20.65 7.81
C GLU A 223 1.53 19.15 8.12
N PRO A 224 2.61 18.42 8.44
CA PRO A 224 2.49 17.01 8.74
C PRO A 224 1.80 16.81 10.10
N LEU A 225 1.05 15.70 10.20
CA LEU A 225 0.53 15.12 11.43
C LEU A 225 -0.50 16.00 12.15
N CYS A 226 -1.30 16.74 11.40
CA CYS A 226 -2.39 17.55 11.92
C CYS A 226 -3.65 16.70 12.20
N TYR A 227 -4.49 17.16 13.13
CA TYR A 227 -5.78 16.58 13.51
C TYR A 227 -5.73 15.09 13.90
N SER A 228 -4.55 14.60 14.31
CA SER A 228 -4.30 13.20 14.61
C SER A 228 -4.59 12.89 16.07
N HIS A 229 -5.21 11.74 16.32
CA HIS A 229 -5.51 11.23 17.66
C HIS A 229 -4.59 10.08 18.05
N ASN A 230 -3.98 10.16 19.23
CA ASN A 230 -3.06 9.13 19.75
C ASN A 230 -1.90 8.85 18.76
N LEU A 231 -1.11 9.90 18.53
CA LEU A 231 0.02 9.92 17.60
C LEU A 231 1.31 9.57 18.31
N THR A 232 2.10 8.65 17.74
CA THR A 232 3.42 8.26 18.29
C THR A 232 4.53 8.42 17.27
N LEU A 233 5.60 9.14 17.63
CA LEU A 233 6.85 9.23 16.87
C LEU A 233 8.01 8.76 17.75
N GLU A 234 8.73 7.73 17.32
CA GLU A 234 9.86 7.15 18.05
C GLU A 234 11.14 7.28 17.22
N ASP A 235 12.07 8.13 17.68
CA ASP A 235 13.37 8.35 17.04
C ASP A 235 13.29 8.79 15.56
N CYS A 236 12.24 9.52 15.19
CA CYS A 236 12.06 10.07 13.85
C CYS A 236 12.94 11.30 13.63
N VAL A 237 13.18 11.63 12.37
CA VAL A 237 13.78 12.89 11.92
C VAL A 237 12.72 13.68 11.18
N MET A 238 12.60 14.98 11.47
CA MET A 238 11.75 15.91 10.72
C MET A 238 12.64 16.96 10.06
N GLU A 239 12.53 17.13 8.75
CA GLU A 239 13.37 18.02 7.96
C GLU A 239 12.51 19.04 7.22
N GLY A 240 12.61 20.31 7.62
CA GLY A 240 11.91 21.41 6.96
C GLY A 240 10.39 21.42 7.17
N CYS A 241 9.87 20.62 8.11
CA CYS A 241 8.44 20.54 8.39
C CYS A 241 7.91 21.81 9.05
N GLU A 242 6.94 22.46 8.40
CA GLU A 242 6.23 23.64 8.90
C GLU A 242 4.81 23.29 9.32
N GLY A 243 4.26 23.96 10.33
CA GLY A 243 2.86 23.82 10.76
C GLY A 243 2.51 22.44 11.31
N ALA A 244 3.46 21.71 11.87
CA ALA A 244 3.22 20.34 12.32
C ALA A 244 2.31 20.27 13.56
N PHE A 245 1.58 19.17 13.69
CA PHE A 245 0.77 18.80 14.87
C PHE A 245 -0.49 19.63 15.13
N GLU A 246 -0.99 20.39 14.17
CA GLU A 246 -2.17 21.25 14.35
C GLU A 246 -3.37 20.46 14.88
N TYR A 247 -3.87 20.82 16.07
CA TYR A 247 -4.99 20.15 16.75
C TYR A 247 -4.82 18.65 17.02
N SER A 248 -3.59 18.13 16.96
CA SER A 248 -3.32 16.73 17.30
C SER A 248 -3.26 16.53 18.81
N ASP A 249 -3.75 15.39 19.27
CA ASP A 249 -3.85 15.06 20.70
C ASP A 249 -3.24 13.68 21.02
N ILE A 250 -3.02 13.45 22.33
CA ILE A 250 -2.37 12.24 22.86
C ILE A 250 -1.06 11.96 22.09
N ILE A 251 -0.26 13.01 21.91
CA ILE A 251 1.00 12.95 21.19
C ILE A 251 2.08 12.36 22.10
N THR A 252 2.86 11.42 21.59
CA THR A 252 4.14 10.99 22.16
C THR A 252 5.18 11.05 21.05
N ALA A 253 5.92 12.16 20.96
CA ALA A 253 6.86 12.38 19.88
C ALA A 253 8.27 12.63 20.40
N LYS A 254 9.22 11.82 19.93
CA LYS A 254 10.66 12.02 20.12
C LYS A 254 11.32 12.17 18.75
N ILE A 255 11.75 13.39 18.46
CA ILE A 255 12.21 13.83 17.15
C ILE A 255 13.67 14.27 17.25
N LYS A 256 14.48 13.88 16.28
CA LYS A 256 15.87 14.31 16.12
C LYS A 256 15.95 15.43 15.10
N GLY A 257 16.80 16.42 15.36
CA GLY A 257 16.98 17.59 14.49
C GLY A 257 16.02 18.73 14.77
N SER A 258 15.92 19.64 13.80
CA SER A 258 15.17 20.89 13.89
C SER A 258 13.83 20.80 13.16
N ILE A 259 12.75 21.19 13.84
CA ILE A 259 11.42 21.36 13.26
C ILE A 259 11.25 22.85 12.91
N LYS A 260 10.80 23.17 11.69
CA LYS A 260 10.63 24.57 11.30
C LYS A 260 9.51 25.24 12.07
N SER A 261 8.33 24.63 12.15
CA SER A 261 7.32 25.12 13.07
C SER A 261 6.35 24.05 13.54
N ILE A 262 5.88 24.23 14.77
CA ILE A 262 4.72 23.50 15.32
C ILE A 262 3.56 24.48 15.44
N LYS A 263 2.34 24.02 15.19
CA LYS A 263 1.15 24.85 15.26
C LYS A 263 0.12 24.18 16.15
N ASP A 264 -0.37 24.89 17.15
CA ASP A 264 -1.54 24.51 17.95
C ASP A 264 -1.72 23.01 18.32
N PRO A 265 -0.70 22.29 18.83
CA PRO A 265 -0.94 20.95 19.34
C PRO A 265 -1.88 21.02 20.54
N ASP A 266 -2.70 19.97 20.74
CA ASP A 266 -3.68 19.92 21.82
C ASP A 266 -3.11 19.28 23.07
N LYS A 267 -2.67 18.01 23.01
CA LYS A 267 -2.24 17.28 24.20
C LYS A 267 -1.11 16.30 23.90
N GLY A 268 -0.18 16.16 24.84
CA GLY A 268 0.87 15.14 24.78
C GLY A 268 2.25 15.68 25.11
N VAL A 269 3.29 15.01 24.61
CA VAL A 269 4.69 15.40 24.73
C VAL A 269 5.33 15.44 23.35
N ILE A 270 5.97 16.55 23.03
CA ILE A 270 6.79 16.74 21.84
C ILE A 270 8.20 17.08 22.30
N GLU A 271 9.14 16.18 22.05
CA GLU A 271 10.56 16.32 22.36
C GLU A 271 11.36 16.44 21.06
N ALA A 272 12.13 17.53 20.92
CA ALA A 272 12.96 17.80 19.75
C ALA A 272 14.31 18.43 20.14
N ASP A 273 15.32 18.35 19.25
CA ASP A 273 16.59 19.05 19.46
C ASP A 273 16.42 20.57 19.28
N HIS A 274 15.60 21.00 18.30
CA HIS A 274 15.33 22.42 18.04
C HIS A 274 13.97 22.64 17.38
N ILE A 275 13.33 23.79 17.64
CA ILE A 275 12.07 24.22 17.02
C ILE A 275 12.19 25.72 16.71
N ASP A 276 12.09 26.11 15.44
CA ASP A 276 12.30 27.53 15.07
C ASP A 276 11.13 28.41 15.52
N GLU A 277 9.89 27.93 15.34
CA GLU A 277 8.67 28.69 15.67
C GLU A 277 7.57 27.81 16.29
N ILE A 278 6.88 28.38 17.28
CA ILE A 278 5.66 27.81 17.87
C ILE A 278 4.51 28.76 17.53
N ILE A 279 3.59 28.30 16.69
CA ILE A 279 2.47 29.10 16.16
C ILE A 279 1.22 28.81 17.00
N GLN A 280 0.50 29.89 17.34
CA GLN A 280 -0.79 29.84 18.04
C GLN A 280 -1.83 30.67 17.27
N ASP A 281 -2.94 30.05 16.89
CA ASP A 281 -4.07 30.71 16.25
C ASP A 281 -4.84 31.54 17.28
N VAL A 282 -4.94 32.84 17.02
CA VAL A 282 -5.67 33.82 17.85
C VAL A 282 -7.16 33.51 18.00
N ASN A 283 -7.72 32.71 17.08
CA ASN A 283 -9.13 32.30 17.11
C ASN A 283 -9.34 30.94 17.77
N ARG A 284 -8.27 30.25 18.20
CA ARG A 284 -8.39 28.97 18.89
C ARG A 284 -9.13 29.19 20.20
N ARG A 285 -10.36 28.67 20.27
CA ARG A 285 -11.17 28.68 21.48
C ARG A 285 -10.57 27.66 22.45
N ASP A 286 -10.14 28.12 23.62
CA ASP A 286 -9.55 27.35 24.73
C ASP A 286 -9.98 25.87 24.77
N THR A 287 -9.17 24.99 24.17
CA THR A 287 -9.19 23.56 24.49
C THR A 287 -7.96 23.26 25.32
N TYR A 288 -8.18 23.06 26.62
CA TYR A 288 -7.14 22.75 27.60
C TYR A 288 -6.70 21.29 27.47
N GLY A 289 -5.92 20.99 26.44
CA GLY A 289 -4.86 20.00 26.54
C GLY A 289 -3.56 20.70 26.95
N LYS A 290 -2.85 20.18 27.96
CA LYS A 290 -1.48 20.63 28.23
C LYS A 290 -0.54 19.78 27.37
N VAL A 291 -0.18 20.28 26.20
CA VAL A 291 0.99 19.79 25.47
C VAL A 291 2.25 20.23 26.23
N THR A 292 3.19 19.30 26.42
CA THR A 292 4.53 19.59 26.94
C THR A 292 5.50 19.58 25.77
N ILE A 293 6.19 20.69 25.56
CA ILE A 293 7.21 20.81 24.52
C ILE A 293 8.56 20.86 25.21
N ILE A 294 9.45 19.94 24.85
CA ILE A 294 10.80 19.81 25.39
C ILE A 294 11.78 20.07 24.26
N VAL A 295 12.58 21.13 24.38
CA VAL A 295 13.61 21.49 23.43
C VAL A 295 14.97 21.30 24.09
N HIS A 296 15.80 20.45 23.51
CA HIS A 296 17.18 20.23 23.96
C HIS A 296 18.10 21.17 23.21
N ASP A 297 18.12 22.46 23.57
CA ASP A 297 19.01 23.45 22.96
C ASP A 297 20.45 22.90 22.86
N ARG A 298 20.79 22.34 21.70
CA ARG A 298 22.17 22.12 21.31
C ARG A 298 22.60 23.45 20.76
N GLU A 299 23.39 24.20 21.54
CA GLU A 299 24.15 25.34 21.05
C GLU A 299 24.60 25.04 19.62
N ALA A 300 24.06 25.79 18.66
CA ALA A 300 24.44 25.69 17.27
C ALA A 300 25.96 25.83 17.21
N LYS A 301 26.67 24.74 16.91
CA LYS A 301 28.11 24.78 16.71
C LYS A 301 28.38 25.50 15.39
N LYS A 302 28.53 26.83 15.54
CA LYS A 302 29.17 27.84 14.68
C LYS A 302 28.63 28.03 13.27
#